data_AF-A0A938S8Y3-F1
#
_entry.id   AF-A0A938S8Y3-F1
#
_cell.length_a   1.000
_cell.length_b   1.000
_cell.length_c   1.000
_cell.angle_alpha   90.00
_cell.angle_beta   90.00
_cell.angle_gamma   90.00
#
_symmetry.space_group_name_H-M   'P 1'
#
loop_
_entity.id
_entity.type
_entity.pdbx_description
1 polymer ?
#
loop_
_entity_poly.entity_id
_entity_poly.type
_entity_poly.pdbx_seq_one_letter_code
_entity_poly.pdbx_strand_id
1 'polypeptide(L)'
;MSETSDTAEKATPAADVDERDDLPGVIVTLGELPAGAIVNEGALARMFGRCVANVKRAIRRGELPPATRLFGQNTWTAGAILAHVNKRLDMALRESERMARKFSELRP
;
A
#
# COMPACT_ATOMS: atom_id res chain seq x y z
N MET A 1 -60.79 -10.67 13.65
CA MET A 1 -59.47 -10.27 14.16
C MET A 1 -58.48 -10.94 13.21
N SER A 2 -58.22 -10.43 12.01
CA SER A 2 -57.70 -9.11 11.60
C SER A 2 -56.36 -8.81 12.25
N GLU A 3 -55.28 -9.14 11.53
CA GLU A 3 -53.96 -8.47 11.49
C GLU A 3 -53.19 -9.17 10.34
N THR A 4 -53.21 -8.60 9.11
CA THR A 4 -52.17 -7.74 8.51
C THR A 4 -50.75 -8.28 8.69
N SER A 5 -50.18 -8.84 7.62
CA SER A 5 -49.11 -8.19 6.81
C SER A 5 -47.74 -8.31 7.47
N ASP A 6 -46.75 -8.89 6.80
CA ASP A 6 -45.67 -8.11 6.18
C ASP A 6 -44.55 -9.00 5.60
N THR A 7 -44.24 -8.64 4.36
CA THR A 7 -43.02 -8.79 3.56
C THR A 7 -41.70 -9.04 4.31
N ALA A 8 -40.88 -9.98 3.83
CA ALA A 8 -39.44 -9.76 3.71
C ALA A 8 -38.79 -10.74 2.72
N GLU A 9 -38.48 -10.18 1.56
CA GLU A 9 -37.62 -10.68 0.50
C GLU A 9 -36.13 -10.77 0.95
N LYS A 10 -35.37 -11.68 0.32
CA LYS A 10 -33.89 -11.80 0.26
C LYS A 10 -33.18 -12.36 1.51
N ALA A 11 -32.12 -13.17 1.39
CA ALA A 11 -31.06 -13.15 0.40
C ALA A 11 -30.34 -14.50 0.21
N THR A 12 -29.91 -14.76 -1.01
CA THR A 12 -28.75 -15.59 -1.41
C THR A 12 -27.94 -14.69 -2.37
N PRO A 13 -26.61 -14.81 -2.56
CA PRO A 13 -25.54 -15.54 -1.85
C PRO A 13 -24.33 -14.64 -1.45
N ALA A 14 -23.38 -15.28 -0.75
CA ALA A 14 -21.93 -15.08 -0.80
C ALA A 14 -21.37 -13.71 -1.24
N ALA A 15 -20.75 -13.01 -0.29
CA ALA A 15 -19.54 -12.27 -0.56
C ALA A 15 -18.48 -12.77 0.41
N ASP A 16 -17.47 -13.46 -0.11
CA ASP A 16 -16.20 -13.66 0.56
C ASP A 16 -15.69 -12.29 1.03
N VAL A 17 -15.83 -12.02 2.33
CA VAL A 17 -15.26 -10.83 2.94
C VAL A 17 -13.74 -10.99 2.92
N ASP A 18 -13.13 -10.26 2.00
CA ASP A 18 -11.70 -10.17 1.86
C ASP A 18 -11.10 -9.56 3.14
N GLU A 19 -10.44 -10.36 3.98
CA GLU A 19 -9.73 -9.94 5.21
C GLU A 19 -8.55 -8.96 4.96
N ARG A 20 -8.49 -8.33 3.78
CA ARG A 20 -7.45 -7.39 3.37
C ARG A 20 -7.76 -5.92 3.72
N ASP A 21 -8.95 -5.62 4.24
CA ASP A 21 -9.49 -4.24 4.27
C ASP A 21 -9.55 -3.54 5.64
N ASP A 22 -8.94 -4.10 6.70
CA ASP A 22 -8.73 -3.37 7.97
C ASP A 22 -7.40 -2.58 7.98
N LEU A 23 -7.18 -1.72 6.98
CA LEU A 23 -6.01 -0.82 6.92
C LEU A 23 -6.27 0.67 7.26
N PRO A 24 -7.14 1.07 8.22
CA PRO A 24 -7.27 2.48 8.58
C PRO A 24 -6.17 3.07 9.50
N GLY A 25 -5.09 2.36 9.86
CA GLY A 25 -4.03 2.88 10.78
C GLY A 25 -2.56 2.76 10.31
N VAL A 26 -2.31 1.98 9.26
CA VAL A 26 -0.97 1.51 8.88
C VAL A 26 -0.15 2.55 8.09
N ILE A 27 -0.79 3.29 7.19
CA ILE A 27 -0.11 4.25 6.29
C ILE A 27 0.13 5.59 7.00
N VAL A 28 -0.75 5.98 7.92
CA VAL A 28 -0.62 7.22 8.72
C VAL A 28 0.67 7.20 9.54
N THR A 29 0.99 6.05 10.15
CA THR A 29 2.15 5.90 11.03
C THR A 29 3.48 6.27 10.37
N LEU A 30 3.69 5.95 9.09
CA LEU A 30 4.95 6.29 8.41
C LEU A 30 5.05 7.79 8.08
N GLY A 31 3.92 8.44 7.79
CA GLY A 31 3.86 9.87 7.45
C GLY A 31 4.06 10.79 8.66
N GLU A 32 3.80 10.29 9.87
CA GLU A 32 3.99 11.03 11.13
C GLU A 32 5.44 10.97 11.64
N LEU A 33 6.24 10.03 11.15
CA LEU A 33 7.63 9.90 11.57
C LEU A 33 8.49 11.04 11.00
N PRO A 34 9.38 11.63 11.81
CA PRO A 34 10.41 12.53 11.29
C PRO A 34 11.20 11.84 10.18
N ALA A 35 11.59 12.58 9.13
CA ALA A 35 12.31 12.00 7.99
C ALA A 35 13.59 11.23 8.39
N GLY A 36 14.25 11.63 9.47
CA GLY A 36 15.43 10.96 10.03
C GLY A 36 15.15 9.75 10.92
N ALA A 37 13.89 9.43 11.21
CA ALA A 37 13.53 8.31 12.09
C ALA A 37 14.00 6.98 11.49
N ILE A 38 14.74 6.21 12.27
CA ILE A 38 15.26 4.90 11.86
C ILE A 38 14.17 3.86 12.06
N VAL A 39 13.84 3.14 10.99
CA VAL A 39 12.86 2.05 10.98
C VAL A 39 13.58 0.77 10.61
N ASN A 40 13.47 -0.25 11.45
CA ASN A 40 13.99 -1.58 11.14
C ASN A 40 12.94 -2.45 10.45
N GLU A 41 13.38 -3.57 9.87
CA GLU A 41 12.52 -4.49 9.13
C GLU A 41 11.30 -4.99 9.93
N GLY A 42 11.48 -5.27 11.22
CA GLY A 42 10.39 -5.71 12.09
C GLY A 42 9.36 -4.62 12.37
N ALA A 43 9.82 -3.38 12.60
CA ALA A 43 8.95 -2.22 12.76
C ALA A 43 8.19 -1.94 11.47
N LEU A 44 8.87 -1.99 10.31
CA LEU A 44 8.26 -1.79 9.01
C LEU A 44 7.21 -2.86 8.68
N ALA A 45 7.48 -4.12 9.04
CA ALA A 45 6.54 -5.22 8.90
C ALA A 45 5.26 -4.97 9.73
N ARG A 46 5.42 -4.56 11.00
CA ARG A 46 4.29 -4.18 11.87
C ARG A 46 3.53 -2.98 11.32
N MET A 47 4.25 -1.93 10.92
CA MET A 47 3.66 -0.74 10.30
C MET A 47 2.81 -1.12 9.12
N PHE A 48 3.28 -2.00 8.23
CA PHE A 48 2.51 -2.42 7.06
C PHE A 48 1.45 -3.51 7.31
N GLY A 49 1.31 -4.02 8.54
CA GLY A 49 0.45 -5.17 8.81
C GLY A 49 0.84 -6.41 8.00
N ARG A 50 2.16 -6.65 7.84
CA ARG A 50 2.72 -7.76 7.05
C ARG A 50 3.80 -8.50 7.83
N CYS A 51 4.16 -9.68 7.36
CA CYS A 51 5.30 -10.42 7.90
C CYS A 51 6.63 -9.88 7.34
N VAL A 52 7.71 -10.11 8.08
CA VAL A 52 9.09 -9.74 7.71
C VAL A 52 9.47 -10.30 6.32
N ALA A 53 9.07 -11.53 6.01
CA ALA A 53 9.32 -12.12 4.70
C ALA A 53 8.66 -11.33 3.53
N ASN A 54 7.50 -10.71 3.75
CA ASN A 54 6.87 -9.83 2.77
C ASN A 54 7.70 -8.56 2.55
N VAL A 55 8.27 -7.98 3.60
CA VAL A 55 9.16 -6.82 3.48
C VAL A 55 10.40 -7.19 2.64
N LYS A 56 11.05 -8.33 2.91
CA LYS A 56 12.17 -8.82 2.08
C LYS A 56 11.78 -8.99 0.61
N ARG A 57 10.59 -9.52 0.35
CA ARG A 57 10.07 -9.68 -1.02
C ARG A 57 9.81 -8.34 -1.69
N ALA A 58 9.24 -7.38 -0.98
CA ALA A 58 8.99 -6.03 -1.49
C ALA A 58 10.30 -5.33 -1.90
N ILE A 59 11.37 -5.49 -1.10
CA ILE A 59 12.71 -5.00 -1.48
C ILE A 59 13.19 -5.66 -2.79
N ARG A 60 13.08 -6.99 -2.91
CA ARG A 60 13.50 -7.71 -4.13
C ARG A 60 12.71 -7.30 -5.37
N ARG A 61 11.43 -6.94 -5.21
CA ARG A 61 10.57 -6.43 -6.30
C ARG A 61 10.77 -4.93 -6.57
N GLY A 62 11.62 -4.25 -5.80
CA GLY A 62 11.84 -2.80 -5.89
C GLY A 62 10.67 -1.96 -5.39
N GLU A 63 9.70 -2.55 -4.68
CA GLU A 63 8.60 -1.83 -4.01
C GLU A 63 9.12 -0.96 -2.87
N LEU A 64 10.10 -1.47 -2.13
CA LEU A 64 10.81 -0.72 -1.09
C LEU A 64 12.25 -0.42 -1.53
N PRO A 65 12.86 0.67 -1.01
CA PRO A 65 14.25 0.96 -1.29
C PRO A 65 15.18 -0.13 -0.71
N PRO A 66 16.40 -0.29 -1.27
CA PRO A 66 17.43 -1.12 -0.66
C PRO A 66 17.70 -0.71 0.79
N ALA A 67 17.94 -1.69 1.66
CA ALA A 67 18.18 -1.46 3.09
C ALA A 67 19.66 -1.19 3.39
N THR A 68 19.92 -0.44 4.47
CA THR A 68 21.24 -0.38 5.10
C THR A 68 21.27 -1.29 6.33
N ARG A 69 22.43 -1.88 6.65
CA ARG A 69 22.59 -2.72 7.84
C ARG A 69 22.95 -1.88 9.05
N LEU A 70 22.18 -2.05 10.13
CA LEU A 70 22.45 -1.47 11.43
C LEU A 70 22.13 -2.51 12.51
N PHE A 71 23.09 -2.77 13.41
CA PHE A 71 22.99 -3.84 14.43
C PHE A 71 22.55 -5.21 13.89
N GLY A 72 23.05 -5.58 12.70
CA GLY A 72 22.71 -6.84 12.02
C GLY A 72 21.34 -6.87 11.33
N GLN A 73 20.53 -5.82 11.50
CA GLN A 73 19.18 -5.73 10.93
C GLN A 73 19.15 -4.86 9.68
N ASN A 74 18.18 -5.13 8.80
CA ASN A 74 17.85 -4.21 7.71
C ASN A 74 17.14 -2.99 8.29
N THR A 75 17.59 -1.81 7.90
CA THR A 75 17.12 -0.53 8.39
C THR A 75 17.02 0.51 7.28
N TRP A 76 16.13 1.47 7.49
CA TRP A 76 15.91 2.63 6.64
C TRP A 76 15.66 3.84 7.51
N THR A 77 15.74 5.02 6.90
CA THR A 77 15.05 6.20 7.44
C THR A 77 13.65 6.29 6.84
N ALA A 78 12.69 6.84 7.61
CA ALA A 78 11.35 7.11 7.10
C ALA A 78 11.40 7.97 5.81
N GLY A 79 12.28 8.96 5.78
CA GLY A 79 12.50 9.82 4.61
C GLY A 79 12.99 9.07 3.38
N ALA A 80 13.86 8.06 3.52
CA ALA A 80 14.31 7.26 2.39
C ALA A 80 13.16 6.43 1.78
N ILE A 81 12.26 5.90 2.62
CA ILE A 81 11.08 5.18 2.17
C ILE A 81 10.13 6.12 1.43
N LEU A 82 9.83 7.28 2.02
CA LEU A 82 8.97 8.30 1.41
C LEU A 82 9.52 8.81 0.07
N ALA A 83 10.82 9.12 0.00
CA ALA A 83 11.48 9.56 -1.21
C ALA A 83 11.40 8.52 -2.33
N HIS A 84 11.55 7.23 -2.00
CA HIS A 84 11.41 6.14 -2.97
C HIS A 84 10.00 6.05 -3.53
N VAL A 85 8.98 6.13 -2.67
CA VAL A 85 7.58 6.11 -3.08
C VAL A 85 7.26 7.30 -3.98
N ASN A 86 7.63 8.52 -3.58
CA ASN A 86 7.40 9.73 -4.37
C ASN A 86 8.05 9.64 -5.75
N LYS A 87 9.31 9.19 -5.81
CA LYS A 87 10.01 8.98 -7.09
C LYS A 87 9.27 7.99 -8.00
N ARG A 88 8.69 6.92 -7.43
CA ARG A 88 7.90 5.95 -8.20
C ARG A 88 6.59 6.54 -8.71
N LEU A 89 5.92 7.35 -7.91
CA LEU A 89 4.71 8.07 -8.33
C LEU A 89 5.02 9.05 -9.48
N ASP A 90 6.11 9.81 -9.38
CA ASP A 90 6.56 10.70 -10.45
C ASP A 90 6.84 9.96 -11.76
N MET A 91 7.47 8.79 -11.67
CA MET A 91 7.75 7.95 -12.83
C MET A 91 6.46 7.46 -13.50
N ALA A 92 5.51 6.98 -12.70
CA ALA A 92 4.20 6.52 -13.18
C ALA A 92 3.41 7.65 -13.84
N LEU A 93 3.43 8.85 -13.24
CA LEU A 93 2.81 10.03 -13.83
C LEU A 93 3.40 10.35 -15.21
N ARG A 94 4.74 10.45 -15.31
CA ARG A 94 5.43 10.72 -16.58
C ARG A 94 5.19 9.65 -17.64
N GLU A 95 5.02 8.40 -17.23
CA GLU A 95 4.69 7.31 -18.14
C GLU A 95 3.25 7.44 -18.67
N SER A 96 2.30 7.75 -17.79
CA SER A 96 0.91 8.01 -18.17
C SER A 96 0.77 9.18 -19.16
N GLU A 97 1.51 10.27 -18.94
CA GLU A 97 1.52 11.43 -19.83
C GLU A 97 2.09 11.08 -21.20
N ARG A 98 3.17 10.29 -21.24
CA ARG A 98 3.78 9.81 -22.49
C ARG A 98 2.82 8.90 -23.27
N MET A 99 2.10 8.03 -22.58
CA MET A 99 1.09 7.18 -23.21
C MET A 99 -0.07 8.03 -23.76
N ALA A 100 -0.58 8.98 -22.98
CA ALA A 100 -1.66 9.87 -23.41
C ALA A 100 -1.30 10.67 -24.68
N ARG A 101 -0.07 11.22 -24.75
CA ARG A 101 0.42 11.93 -25.95
C ARG A 101 0.46 11.03 -27.19
N LYS A 102 1.00 9.81 -27.05
CA LYS A 102 1.02 8.83 -28.15
C LYS A 102 -0.39 8.47 -28.62
N PHE A 103 -1.33 8.29 -27.69
CA PHE A 103 -2.72 8.01 -28.04
C PHE A 103 -3.41 9.17 -28.75
N SER A 104 -3.10 10.44 -28.40
CA SER A 104 -3.65 11.60 -29.11
C SER A 104 -3.08 11.78 -30.52
N GLU A 105 -1.82 11.40 -30.74
CA GLU A 105 -1.16 11.48 -32.06
C GLU A 105 -1.59 10.35 -33.02
N LEU A 106 -2.08 9.22 -32.49
CA LEU A 106 -2.53 8.06 -33.27
C LEU A 106 -4.05 8.06 -33.58
N ARG A 107 -4.79 9.09 -33.18
CA ARG A 107 -6.21 9.24 -33.54
C ARG A 107 -6.32 9.91 -34.93
N PRO A 108 -6.92 9.24 -35.94
CA PRO A 108 -7.08 9.76 -37.31
C PRO A 108 -8.08 10.93 -37.37
#